data_AF-A0A0F9NLF6-F1
#
_entry.id   AF-A0A0F9NLF6-F1
#
_cell.length_a   1.000
_cell.length_b   1.000
_cell.length_c   1.000
_cell.angle_alpha   90.00
_cell.angle_beta   90.00
_cell.angle_gamma   90.00
#
_symmetry.space_group_name_H-M   'P 1'
#
loop_
_entity.id
_entity.type
_entity.pdbx_description
1 polymer ?
#
loop_
_entity_poly.entity_id
_entity_poly.type
_entity_poly.pdbx_seq_one_letter_code
_entity_poly.pdbx_strand_id
1 'polypeptide(L)'
;MTQEQNQEAVDTDAVIAQAEANAEPVKEPTEAELMAELEAALKSKDFKAVAAASRKLDSAVKAKEKADLDIKRAALDAMIEDVKAVISKAVKPLVDSGKLDVADGIWYSYDFGEQAPVVRLMKTAPRAARAGTGGGGGKKFNISTDDMLARHGEKEYKDGLSFAQAYESSTDKNWRYAIRQKLLKLEGVI
;
A
#
# COMPACT_ATOMS: atom_id res chain seq x y z
N MET A 1 -25.34 60.60 15.16
CA MET A 1 -25.24 59.95 13.82
C MET A 1 -23.75 59.68 13.64
N THR A 2 -23.21 58.47 13.68
CA THR A 2 -23.76 57.14 13.35
C THR A 2 -22.80 56.10 13.94
N GLN A 3 -23.35 55.10 14.64
CA GLN A 3 -22.95 53.68 14.81
C GLN A 3 -21.44 53.32 14.85
N GLU A 4 -20.95 52.84 16.00
CA GLU A 4 -20.90 51.42 16.41
C GLU A 4 -19.94 50.58 15.56
N GLN A 5 -18.72 50.41 16.07
CA GLN A 5 -17.92 49.20 15.84
C GLN A 5 -17.35 48.75 17.18
N ASN A 6 -18.15 47.92 17.86
CA ASN A 6 -17.72 47.01 18.91
C ASN A 6 -16.81 45.98 18.26
N GLN A 7 -15.56 45.89 18.71
CA GLN A 7 -14.69 44.75 18.46
C GLN A 7 -14.35 44.16 19.82
N GLU A 8 -15.27 43.32 20.31
CA GLU A 8 -14.97 42.35 21.37
C GLU A 8 -13.85 41.44 20.84
N ALA A 9 -12.68 41.58 21.46
CA ALA A 9 -11.67 40.54 21.43
C ALA A 9 -12.24 39.34 22.19
N VAL A 10 -12.97 38.49 21.47
CA VAL A 10 -13.33 37.16 21.95
C VAL A 10 -12.04 36.36 21.98
N ASP A 11 -11.50 36.26 23.19
CA ASP A 11 -10.34 35.49 23.59
C ASP A 11 -10.60 34.00 23.27
N THR A 12 -10.27 33.61 22.04
CA THR A 12 -10.47 32.27 21.49
C THR A 12 -9.64 31.20 22.20
N ASP A 13 -8.70 31.57 23.06
CA ASP A 13 -7.91 30.63 23.85
C ASP A 13 -8.67 30.13 25.10
N ALA A 14 -9.68 30.86 25.58
CA ALA A 14 -10.51 30.43 26.71
C ALA A 14 -11.61 29.43 26.33
N VAL A 15 -12.04 29.40 25.05
CA VAL A 15 -13.10 28.50 24.56
C VAL A 15 -12.56 27.10 24.23
N ILE A 16 -11.27 26.97 23.91
CA ILE A 16 -10.64 25.68 23.60
C ILE A 16 -10.30 24.90 24.88
N ALA A 17 -10.01 25.58 25.99
CA ALA A 17 -9.63 24.94 27.26
C ALA A 17 -10.80 24.34 28.06
N GLN A 18 -12.05 24.64 27.74
CA GLN A 18 -13.22 24.20 28.52
C GLN A 18 -14.00 23.01 27.92
N ALA A 19 -13.58 22.51 26.76
CA ALA A 19 -14.17 21.31 26.14
C ALA A 19 -13.43 20.00 26.52
N GLU A 20 -12.27 20.05 27.17
CA GLU A 20 -11.48 18.87 27.53
C GLU A 20 -11.74 18.35 28.97
N ALA A 21 -12.64 18.96 29.73
CA ALA A 21 -12.81 18.68 31.16
C ALA A 21 -13.97 17.74 31.54
N ASN A 22 -14.68 17.10 30.59
CA ASN A 22 -15.78 16.20 30.98
C ASN A 22 -16.12 15.08 29.98
N ALA A 23 -15.09 14.39 29.48
CA ALA A 23 -15.27 13.03 29.01
C ALA A 23 -14.48 12.14 29.95
N GLU A 24 -15.17 11.50 30.90
CA GLU A 24 -14.62 10.33 31.59
C GLU A 24 -14.01 9.43 30.51
N PRO A 25 -12.78 8.92 30.69
CA PRO A 25 -12.20 7.99 29.73
C PRO A 25 -13.15 6.81 29.68
N VAL A 26 -13.90 6.70 28.58
CA VAL A 26 -14.69 5.50 28.28
C VAL A 26 -13.64 4.42 28.19
N LYS A 27 -13.50 3.68 29.29
CA LYS A 27 -12.52 2.63 29.46
C LYS A 27 -12.82 1.64 28.35
N GLU A 28 -12.03 1.71 27.27
CA GLU A 28 -12.21 0.78 26.16
C GLU A 28 -12.16 -0.63 26.76
N PRO A 29 -13.20 -1.45 26.56
CA PRO A 29 -13.25 -2.76 27.15
C PRO A 29 -12.03 -3.53 26.69
N THR A 30 -11.26 -4.00 27.66
CA THR A 30 -10.02 -4.73 27.42
C THR A 30 -10.32 -5.99 26.61
N GLU A 31 -9.32 -6.48 25.87
CA GLU A 31 -9.43 -7.70 25.06
C GLU A 31 -9.98 -8.90 25.88
N ALA A 32 -9.63 -8.95 27.16
CA ALA A 32 -10.14 -9.94 28.12
C ALA A 32 -11.64 -9.77 28.45
N GLU A 33 -12.13 -8.53 28.56
CA GLU A 33 -13.55 -8.23 28.82
C GLU A 33 -14.41 -8.54 27.59
N LEU A 34 -13.91 -8.24 26.38
CA LEU A 34 -14.59 -8.56 25.12
C LEU A 34 -14.63 -10.08 24.85
N MET A 35 -13.57 -10.82 25.21
CA MET A 35 -13.55 -12.29 25.17
C MET A 35 -14.57 -12.89 26.15
N ALA A 36 -14.67 -12.33 27.36
CA ALA A 36 -15.65 -12.79 28.35
C ALA A 36 -17.10 -12.52 27.91
N GLU A 37 -17.38 -11.36 27.29
CA GLU A 37 -18.68 -11.06 26.67
C GLU A 37 -19.01 -12.03 25.53
N LEU A 38 -18.03 -12.38 24.71
CA LEU A 38 -18.19 -13.32 23.61
C LEU A 38 -18.48 -14.75 24.10
N GLU A 39 -17.80 -15.20 25.16
CA GLU A 39 -18.09 -16.47 25.82
C GLU A 39 -19.47 -16.50 26.47
N ALA A 40 -19.89 -15.40 27.11
CA ALA A 40 -21.22 -15.28 27.70
C ALA A 40 -22.33 -15.30 26.64
N ALA A 41 -22.11 -14.62 25.50
CA ALA A 41 -23.01 -14.62 24.35
C ALA A 41 -23.10 -16.01 23.67
N LEU A 42 -21.98 -16.73 23.58
CA LEU A 42 -21.93 -18.11 23.08
C LEU A 42 -22.70 -19.08 24.00
N LYS A 43 -22.50 -18.97 25.32
CA LYS A 43 -23.22 -19.78 26.32
C LYS A 43 -24.73 -19.52 26.31
N SER A 44 -25.15 -18.28 26.05
CA SER A 44 -26.56 -17.90 25.93
C SER A 44 -27.17 -18.16 24.54
N LYS A 45 -26.38 -18.63 23.55
CA LYS A 45 -26.79 -18.84 22.16
C LYS A 45 -27.38 -17.58 21.50
N ASP A 46 -27.03 -16.39 21.99
CA ASP A 46 -27.43 -15.14 21.36
C ASP A 46 -26.42 -14.79 20.26
N PHE A 47 -26.69 -15.31 19.06
CA PHE A 47 -25.82 -15.12 17.90
C PHE A 47 -25.72 -13.65 17.44
N LYS A 48 -26.69 -12.79 17.80
CA LYS A 48 -26.59 -11.35 17.52
C LYS A 48 -25.59 -10.69 18.47
N ALA A 49 -25.63 -11.04 19.76
CA ALA A 49 -24.65 -10.58 20.74
C ALA A 49 -23.24 -11.10 20.42
N VAL A 50 -23.11 -12.37 19.99
CA VAL A 50 -21.82 -12.93 19.52
C VAL A 50 -21.26 -12.15 18.35
N ALA A 51 -22.10 -11.84 17.34
CA ALA A 51 -21.66 -11.06 16.18
C ALA A 51 -21.24 -9.63 16.55
N ALA A 52 -21.93 -9.00 17.51
CA ALA A 52 -21.57 -7.66 17.99
C ALA A 52 -20.24 -7.66 18.78
N ALA A 53 -20.05 -8.61 19.69
CA ALA A 53 -18.83 -8.76 20.47
C ALA A 53 -17.62 -9.10 19.57
N SER A 54 -17.80 -10.01 18.59
CA SER A 54 -16.76 -10.39 17.64
C SER A 54 -16.30 -9.21 16.78
N ARG A 55 -17.23 -8.37 16.28
CA ARG A 55 -16.86 -7.16 15.52
C ARG A 55 -16.09 -6.15 16.36
N LYS A 56 -16.44 -6.00 17.63
CA LYS A 56 -15.71 -5.12 18.56
C LYS A 56 -14.30 -5.64 18.80
N LEU A 57 -14.15 -6.94 19.02
CA LEU A 57 -12.85 -7.59 19.22
C LEU A 57 -11.96 -7.46 17.98
N ASP A 58 -12.49 -7.72 16.78
CA ASP A 58 -11.78 -7.51 15.51
C ASP A 58 -11.31 -6.06 15.34
N SER A 59 -12.13 -5.09 15.73
CA SER A 59 -11.78 -3.67 15.66
C SER A 59 -10.65 -3.33 16.64
N ALA A 60 -10.71 -3.85 17.86
CA ALA A 60 -9.69 -3.63 18.88
C ALA A 60 -8.34 -4.26 18.48
N VAL A 61 -8.36 -5.49 17.96
CA VAL A 61 -7.15 -6.17 17.46
C VAL A 61 -6.53 -5.38 16.31
N LYS A 62 -7.31 -4.95 15.31
CA LYS A 62 -6.81 -4.14 14.20
C LYS A 62 -6.23 -2.80 14.66
N ALA A 63 -6.85 -2.15 15.65
CA ALA A 63 -6.33 -0.91 16.20
C ALA A 63 -4.96 -1.11 16.88
N LYS A 64 -4.81 -2.19 17.66
CA LYS A 64 -3.55 -2.57 18.30
C LYS A 64 -2.47 -2.95 17.29
N GLU A 65 -2.79 -3.79 16.30
CA GLU A 65 -1.88 -4.14 15.22
C GLU A 65 -1.42 -2.91 14.44
N LYS A 66 -2.33 -1.96 14.17
CA LYS A 66 -1.98 -0.70 13.52
C LYS A 66 -1.03 0.12 14.39
N ALA A 67 -1.29 0.26 15.68
CA ALA A 67 -0.41 0.98 16.60
C ALA A 67 0.99 0.32 16.65
N ASP A 68 1.05 -1.01 16.72
CA ASP A 68 2.32 -1.75 16.69
C ASP A 68 3.07 -1.56 15.37
N LEU A 69 2.36 -1.55 14.24
CA LEU A 69 2.95 -1.26 12.93
C LEU A 69 3.46 0.18 12.83
N ASP A 70 2.73 1.15 13.37
CA ASP A 70 3.13 2.56 13.36
C ASP A 70 4.38 2.78 14.25
N ILE A 71 4.48 2.10 15.39
CA ILE A 71 5.70 2.09 16.23
C ILE A 71 6.89 1.48 15.46
N LYS A 72 6.69 0.33 14.81
CA LYS A 72 7.73 -0.32 14.01
C LYS A 72 8.17 0.56 12.84
N ARG A 73 7.25 1.25 12.17
CA ARG A 73 7.55 2.20 11.10
C ARG A 73 8.36 3.38 11.62
N ALA A 74 7.98 3.97 12.74
CA ALA A 74 8.75 5.07 13.34
C ALA A 74 10.18 4.64 13.70
N ALA A 75 10.35 3.42 14.22
CA ALA A 75 11.68 2.86 14.48
C ALA A 75 12.50 2.64 13.19
N LEU A 76 11.86 2.16 12.11
CA LEU A 76 12.50 2.00 10.80
C LEU A 76 12.89 3.34 10.19
N ASP A 77 12.02 4.35 10.27
CA ASP A 77 12.29 5.70 9.77
C ASP A 77 13.49 6.35 10.45
N ALA A 78 13.68 6.09 11.75
CA ALA A 78 14.88 6.54 12.46
C ALA A 78 16.17 5.89 11.89
N MET A 79 16.11 4.61 11.51
CA MET A 79 17.26 3.88 10.93
C MET A 79 17.55 4.28 9.48
N ILE A 80 16.57 4.87 8.76
CA ILE A 80 16.78 5.32 7.37
C ILE A 80 17.90 6.35 7.30
N GLU A 81 17.97 7.29 8.23
CA GLU A 81 19.00 8.35 8.22
C GLU A 81 20.41 7.80 8.46
N ASP A 82 20.55 6.81 9.34
CA ASP A 82 21.82 6.13 9.58
C ASP A 82 22.31 5.40 8.33
N VAL A 83 21.43 4.65 7.66
CA VAL A 83 21.75 3.94 6.42
C VAL A 83 22.09 4.92 5.30
N LYS A 84 21.33 6.01 5.16
CA LYS A 84 21.61 7.09 4.19
C LYS A 84 22.98 7.71 4.43
N ALA A 85 23.35 7.98 5.69
CA ALA A 85 24.64 8.57 6.03
C ALA A 85 25.81 7.64 5.62
N VAL A 86 25.69 6.35 5.90
CA VAL A 86 26.70 5.34 5.51
C VAL A 86 26.85 5.26 3.99
N ILE A 87 25.73 5.14 3.26
CA ILE A 87 25.74 5.05 1.79
C ILE A 87 26.29 6.35 1.19
N SER A 88 25.83 7.52 1.66
CA SER A 88 26.27 8.83 1.18
C SER A 88 27.78 9.00 1.34
N LYS A 89 28.35 8.59 2.50
CA LYS A 89 29.79 8.64 2.74
C LYS A 89 30.58 7.78 1.74
N ALA A 90 30.06 6.61 1.36
CA ALA A 90 30.70 5.73 0.38
C ALA A 90 30.57 6.24 -1.07
N VAL A 91 29.43 6.85 -1.41
CA VAL A 91 29.13 7.34 -2.77
C VAL A 91 29.78 8.69 -3.04
N LYS A 92 29.91 9.55 -2.02
CA LYS A 92 30.40 10.92 -2.15
C LYS A 92 31.74 11.06 -2.88
N PRO A 93 32.80 10.26 -2.60
CA PRO A 93 34.06 10.35 -3.36
C PRO A 93 33.90 10.03 -4.85
N LEU A 94 32.95 9.16 -5.23
CA LEU A 94 32.69 8.83 -6.64
C LEU A 94 32.01 9.98 -7.36
N VAL A 95 31.08 10.66 -6.68
CA VAL A 95 30.44 11.88 -7.17
C VAL A 95 31.47 13.01 -7.29
N ASP A 96 32.23 13.27 -6.23
CA ASP A 96 33.23 14.34 -6.18
C ASP A 96 34.38 14.12 -7.20
N SER A 97 34.63 12.87 -7.62
CA SER A 97 35.62 12.54 -8.66
C SER A 97 35.16 12.78 -10.11
N GLY A 98 33.89 13.17 -10.32
CA GLY A 98 33.32 13.37 -11.66
C GLY A 98 33.00 12.09 -12.44
N LYS A 99 33.28 10.91 -11.88
CA LYS A 99 33.02 9.61 -12.54
C LYS A 99 31.54 9.35 -12.82
N LEU A 100 30.66 10.08 -12.15
CA LEU A 100 29.21 9.93 -12.24
C LEU A 100 28.53 11.08 -12.98
N ASP A 101 29.27 12.03 -13.58
CA ASP A 101 28.73 13.24 -14.21
C ASP A 101 27.73 12.97 -15.35
N VAL A 102 27.79 11.77 -15.94
CA VAL A 102 26.87 11.35 -17.02
C VAL A 102 25.56 10.76 -16.51
N ALA A 103 25.44 10.54 -15.20
CA ALA A 103 24.29 9.99 -14.51
C ALA A 103 23.65 11.06 -13.62
N ASP A 104 22.32 11.11 -13.61
CA ASP A 104 21.54 12.05 -12.82
C ASP A 104 21.07 11.44 -11.48
N GLY A 105 21.33 10.15 -11.26
CA GLY A 105 21.00 9.48 -10.02
C GLY A 105 21.53 8.05 -9.93
N ILE A 106 21.54 7.51 -8.71
CA ILE A 106 21.93 6.13 -8.41
C ILE A 106 20.76 5.46 -7.70
N TRP A 107 20.32 4.32 -8.22
CA TRP A 107 19.41 3.41 -7.54
C TRP A 107 20.20 2.22 -7.03
N TYR A 108 20.11 1.95 -5.73
CA TYR A 108 20.77 0.84 -5.06
C TYR A 108 19.72 -0.03 -4.38
N SER A 109 19.79 -1.33 -4.63
CA SER A 109 18.95 -2.33 -3.99
C SER A 109 19.81 -3.41 -3.36
N TYR A 110 19.54 -3.70 -2.10
CA TYR A 110 20.20 -4.74 -1.34
C TYR A 110 19.18 -5.42 -0.43
N ASP A 111 19.02 -6.72 -0.61
CA ASP A 111 17.97 -7.51 0.04
C ASP A 111 18.54 -8.51 1.05
N PHE A 112 19.44 -8.03 1.91
CA PHE A 112 20.05 -8.77 3.04
C PHE A 112 20.51 -10.22 2.76
N GLY A 113 20.92 -10.50 1.52
CA GLY A 113 21.47 -11.81 1.11
C GLY A 113 20.55 -12.70 0.28
N GLU A 114 19.28 -12.34 0.07
CA GLU A 114 18.41 -13.09 -0.86
C GLU A 114 18.79 -12.85 -2.32
N GLN A 115 19.27 -11.65 -2.63
CA GLN A 115 19.73 -11.26 -3.96
C GLN A 115 21.05 -10.50 -3.88
N ALA A 116 21.88 -10.67 -4.92
CA ALA A 116 23.09 -9.87 -5.06
C ALA A 116 22.72 -8.38 -5.17
N PRO A 117 23.48 -7.46 -4.56
CA PRO A 117 23.21 -6.04 -4.64
C PRO A 117 23.14 -5.56 -6.10
N VAL A 118 22.08 -4.83 -6.43
CA VAL A 118 21.88 -4.27 -7.77
C VAL A 118 22.07 -2.76 -7.71
N VAL A 119 22.93 -2.25 -8.60
CA VAL A 119 23.14 -0.80 -8.80
C VAL A 119 22.67 -0.43 -10.20
N ARG A 120 21.83 0.60 -10.30
CA ARG A 120 21.40 1.18 -11.58
C ARG A 120 21.68 2.68 -11.59
N LEU A 121 22.46 3.13 -12.57
CA LEU A 121 22.64 4.55 -12.85
C LEU A 121 21.45 5.07 -13.68
N MET A 122 20.86 6.16 -13.24
CA MET A 122 19.69 6.77 -13.86
C MET A 122 20.06 8.06 -14.58
N LYS A 123 19.32 8.39 -15.63
CA LYS A 123 19.40 9.67 -16.33
C LYS A 123 17.99 10.29 -16.31
N THR A 124 17.84 11.52 -15.85
CA THR A 124 16.56 12.25 -15.79
C THR A 124 16.10 12.63 -17.20
N ALA A 125 17.04 12.85 -18.12
CA ALA A 125 16.71 12.84 -19.54
C ALA A 125 16.42 11.39 -19.95
N PRO A 126 15.22 11.06 -20.49
CA PRO A 126 15.02 9.77 -21.10
C PRO A 126 16.12 9.59 -22.13
N ARG A 127 16.95 8.56 -21.94
CA ARG A 127 17.93 8.12 -22.94
C ARG A 127 17.16 8.13 -24.26
N ALA A 128 17.54 9.01 -25.19
CA ALA A 128 16.81 9.23 -26.44
C ALA A 128 16.34 7.88 -26.93
N ALA A 129 15.02 7.70 -27.04
CA ALA A 129 14.41 6.40 -27.24
C ALA A 129 15.17 5.71 -28.37
N ARG A 130 15.94 4.67 -28.04
CA ARG A 130 16.30 3.71 -29.08
C ARG A 130 14.94 3.27 -29.61
N ALA A 131 14.71 3.48 -30.91
CA ALA A 131 13.55 2.94 -31.60
C ALA A 131 13.45 1.46 -31.22
N GLY A 132 12.58 1.20 -30.27
CA GLY A 132 12.69 0.09 -29.34
C GLY A 132 11.32 -0.07 -28.72
N THR A 133 10.47 -0.67 -29.53
CA THR A 133 9.10 -1.06 -29.24
C THR A 133 9.03 -1.78 -27.91
N GLY A 134 8.37 -1.19 -26.91
CA GLY A 134 7.99 -1.89 -25.68
C GLY A 134 8.38 -1.17 -24.40
N GLY A 135 7.44 -0.39 -23.86
CA GLY A 135 7.61 0.32 -22.59
C GLY A 135 6.30 0.80 -22.01
N GLY A 136 5.47 -0.15 -21.55
CA GLY A 136 4.68 -0.07 -20.32
C GLY A 136 4.07 1.26 -19.89
N GLY A 137 3.31 1.93 -20.76
CA GLY A 137 2.18 2.73 -20.31
C GLY A 137 0.98 1.80 -20.27
N GLY A 138 0.25 1.71 -19.15
CA GLY A 138 -0.95 0.90 -19.01
C GLY A 138 -2.01 1.35 -20.02
N LYS A 139 -1.92 0.83 -21.25
CA LYS A 139 -2.92 1.01 -22.29
C LYS A 139 -4.21 0.43 -21.71
N LYS A 140 -5.15 1.31 -21.38
CA LYS A 140 -6.52 0.90 -21.10
C LYS A 140 -7.05 0.36 -22.42
N PHE A 141 -6.99 -0.96 -22.58
CA PHE A 141 -7.56 -1.61 -23.74
C PHE A 141 -9.08 -1.53 -23.62
N ASN A 142 -9.76 -1.09 -24.67
CA ASN A 142 -11.22 -1.02 -24.76
C ASN A 142 -11.84 -2.43 -24.95
N ILE A 143 -11.31 -3.44 -24.25
CA ILE A 143 -11.80 -4.81 -24.24
C ILE A 143 -11.57 -5.42 -22.85
N SER A 144 -12.63 -6.01 -22.28
CA SER A 144 -12.55 -6.64 -20.96
C SER A 144 -11.88 -8.02 -21.06
N THR A 145 -11.40 -8.56 -19.93
CA THR A 145 -10.84 -9.93 -19.95
C THR A 145 -11.93 -10.93 -20.29
N ASP A 146 -13.14 -10.68 -19.80
CA ASP A 146 -14.28 -11.58 -19.96
C ASP A 146 -14.73 -11.63 -21.43
N ASP A 147 -14.71 -10.50 -22.15
CA ASP A 147 -14.99 -10.46 -23.59
C ASP A 147 -13.97 -11.29 -24.39
N MET A 148 -12.69 -11.22 -24.02
CA MET A 148 -11.64 -12.00 -24.67
C MET A 148 -11.75 -13.49 -24.33
N LEU A 149 -12.13 -13.83 -23.09
CA LEU A 149 -12.37 -15.21 -22.68
C LEU A 149 -13.60 -15.81 -23.38
N ALA A 150 -14.64 -15.02 -23.65
CA ALA A 150 -15.78 -15.50 -24.43
C ALA A 150 -15.39 -15.91 -25.87
N ARG A 151 -14.36 -15.27 -26.45
CA ARG A 151 -13.89 -15.54 -27.82
C ARG A 151 -12.76 -16.55 -27.93
N HIS A 152 -11.89 -16.60 -26.92
CA HIS A 152 -10.64 -17.36 -26.95
C HIS A 152 -10.44 -18.27 -25.74
N GLY A 153 -11.43 -18.35 -24.84
CA GLY A 153 -11.36 -19.12 -23.61
C GLY A 153 -11.11 -20.61 -23.82
N GLU A 154 -11.56 -21.17 -24.93
CA GLU A 154 -11.35 -22.58 -25.30
C GLU A 154 -9.96 -22.86 -25.89
N LYS A 155 -9.21 -21.82 -26.29
CA LYS A 155 -7.86 -22.01 -26.83
C LYS A 155 -6.90 -22.46 -25.73
N GLU A 156 -5.90 -23.23 -26.11
CA GLU A 156 -4.87 -23.69 -25.17
C GLU A 156 -3.98 -22.52 -24.71
N TYR A 157 -3.83 -22.38 -23.39
CA TYR A 157 -2.96 -21.39 -22.76
C TYR A 157 -1.57 -21.96 -22.45
N LYS A 158 -1.53 -23.07 -21.72
CA LYS A 158 -0.33 -23.78 -21.29
C LYS A 158 -0.69 -25.12 -20.63
N ASP A 159 0.17 -26.13 -20.79
CA ASP A 159 0.11 -27.39 -20.05
C ASP A 159 -1.26 -28.11 -20.22
N GLY A 160 -1.86 -28.01 -21.41
CA GLY A 160 -3.17 -28.60 -21.73
C GLY A 160 -4.38 -27.86 -21.16
N LEU A 161 -4.20 -26.75 -20.43
CA LEU A 161 -5.28 -25.92 -19.91
C LEU A 161 -5.73 -24.90 -20.94
N SER A 162 -7.04 -24.70 -21.03
CA SER A 162 -7.61 -23.60 -21.81
C SER A 162 -7.41 -22.25 -21.12
N PHE A 163 -7.54 -21.15 -21.86
CA PHE A 163 -7.48 -19.80 -21.28
C PHE A 163 -8.54 -19.57 -20.19
N ALA A 164 -9.75 -20.11 -20.36
CA ALA A 164 -10.81 -20.02 -19.35
C ALA A 164 -10.44 -20.81 -18.09
N GLN A 165 -10.01 -22.06 -18.25
CA GLN A 165 -9.62 -22.92 -17.13
C GLN A 165 -8.42 -22.35 -16.36
N ALA A 166 -7.42 -21.83 -17.08
CA ALA A 166 -6.26 -21.20 -16.47
C ALA A 166 -6.63 -19.91 -15.72
N TYR A 167 -7.62 -19.15 -16.21
CA TYR A 167 -8.06 -17.92 -15.55
C TYR A 167 -8.88 -18.19 -14.28
N GLU A 168 -9.67 -19.25 -14.30
CA GLU A 168 -10.50 -19.70 -13.16
C GLU A 168 -9.70 -20.44 -12.09
N SER A 169 -8.59 -21.09 -12.45
CA SER A 169 -7.78 -21.88 -11.51
C SER A 169 -7.05 -21.07 -10.45
N SER A 170 -6.96 -19.74 -10.61
CA SER A 170 -6.30 -18.86 -9.64
C SER A 170 -6.90 -17.45 -9.61
N THR A 171 -6.96 -16.87 -8.42
CA THR A 171 -7.33 -15.46 -8.18
C THR A 171 -6.12 -14.54 -8.05
N ASP A 172 -4.90 -15.09 -8.18
CA ASP A 172 -3.68 -14.30 -8.10
C ASP A 172 -3.62 -13.23 -9.20
N LYS A 173 -3.27 -12.00 -8.80
CA LYS A 173 -3.28 -10.84 -9.71
C LYS A 173 -2.23 -10.96 -10.81
N ASN A 174 -1.05 -11.49 -10.49
CA ASN A 174 0.04 -11.62 -11.46
C ASN A 174 -0.28 -12.73 -12.48
N TRP A 175 -0.85 -13.83 -12.00
CA TRP A 175 -1.33 -14.94 -12.83
C TRP A 175 -2.39 -14.48 -13.83
N ARG A 176 -3.46 -13.82 -13.35
CA ARG A 176 -4.54 -13.31 -14.21
C ARG A 176 -4.04 -12.24 -15.19
N TYR A 177 -3.09 -11.41 -14.77
CA TYR A 177 -2.45 -10.45 -15.65
C TYR A 177 -1.67 -11.13 -16.78
N ALA A 178 -0.90 -12.18 -16.49
CA ALA A 178 -0.16 -12.93 -17.50
C ALA A 178 -1.08 -13.58 -18.55
N ILE A 179 -2.22 -14.13 -18.11
CA ILE A 179 -3.26 -14.67 -18.98
C ILE A 179 -3.85 -13.56 -19.86
N ARG A 180 -4.23 -12.42 -19.26
CA ARG A 180 -4.75 -11.25 -19.99
C ARG A 180 -3.78 -10.74 -21.05
N GLN A 181 -2.48 -10.70 -20.76
CA GLN A 181 -1.46 -10.29 -21.75
C GLN A 181 -1.43 -11.22 -22.96
N LYS A 182 -1.56 -12.54 -22.76
CA LYS A 182 -1.63 -13.48 -23.89
C LYS A 182 -2.95 -13.36 -24.66
N LEU A 183 -4.07 -13.12 -23.99
CA LEU A 183 -5.36 -12.87 -24.65
C LEU A 183 -5.32 -11.59 -25.51
N LEU A 184 -4.71 -10.52 -25.02
CA LEU A 184 -4.55 -9.26 -25.78
C LEU A 184 -3.71 -9.43 -27.05
N LYS A 185 -2.72 -10.35 -27.04
CA LYS A 185 -1.97 -10.73 -28.24
C LYS A 185 -2.83 -11.48 -29.24
N LEU A 186 -3.71 -12.36 -28.77
CA LEU A 186 -4.64 -13.11 -29.63
C LEU A 186 -5.66 -12.18 -30.32
N GLU A 187 -6.10 -11.14 -29.63
CA GLU A 187 -6.96 -10.08 -30.18
C GLU A 187 -6.20 -9.09 -31.10
N GLY A 188 -4.87 -9.21 -31.22
CA GLY A 188 -4.04 -8.32 -32.03
C GLY A 188 -3.92 -6.89 -31.50
N VAL A 189 -4.18 -6.69 -30.21
CA VAL A 189 -4.19 -5.36 -29.57
C VAL A 189 -2.79 -4.96 -29.07
N ILE A 190 -1.92 -5.94 -28.80
CA ILE A 190 -0.50 -5.75 -28.42
C ILE A 190 0.42 -6.73 -29.12
#